data_AF-A0AAW0UM40-F1
#
_entry.id   AF-A0AAW0UM40-F1
#
_cell.length_a   1.000
_cell.length_b   1.000
_cell.length_c   1.000
_cell.angle_alpha   90.00
_cell.angle_beta   90.00
_cell.angle_gamma   90.00
#
_symmetry.space_group_name_H-M   'P 1'
#
loop_
_entity.id
_entity.type
_entity.pdbx_description
1 polymer ?
#
loop_
_entity_poly.entity_id
_entity_poly.type
_entity_poly.pdbx_seq_one_letter_code
_entity_poly.pdbx_strand_id
1 'polypeptide(L)'
;MCVDMFRAAAVPLPVCLAVVVLMMVMVVGVGPGLAAPPLPTTQPRQNLMKSIMVNQMAILKGMNKSTSFFVPNVEEVNHLQDKIDLVNCSVQTRMRELSEEMNNKLDAMNKTLQAYMVEMNERIMNDTRRVTEKMKAIQNAFPVHPRPDPVELYVQHNDTEISSCDGHKVLYGSQGYLAVTEKRELYKNNMDCSWEVTLPEGSRPVFNWIYFSLANSGFCNTSSDYVTVRDPDHPTFYTFCIDNAPDGNFITVMNNKFIVAFHSNAAGTYYGFKIRYRAVSRI
;
A
#
# COMPACT_ATOMS: atom_id res chain seq x y z
N MET A 1 -23.08 -45.31 0.78
CA MET A 1 -21.60 -45.10 0.68
C MET A 1 -21.05 -44.07 1.67
N CYS A 2 -21.76 -43.70 2.76
CA CYS A 2 -21.20 -42.82 3.82
C CYS A 2 -21.18 -43.43 5.23
N VAL A 3 -21.84 -44.57 5.48
CA VAL A 3 -21.73 -45.27 6.78
C VAL A 3 -20.33 -45.89 6.97
N ASP A 4 -19.62 -46.22 5.87
CA ASP A 4 -18.31 -46.87 5.93
C ASP A 4 -17.11 -45.89 6.02
N MET A 5 -17.29 -44.58 5.81
CA MET A 5 -16.16 -43.62 5.86
C MET A 5 -15.86 -43.07 7.27
N PHE A 6 -16.83 -43.09 8.20
CA PHE A 6 -16.61 -42.56 9.56
C PHE A 6 -15.89 -43.53 10.51
N ARG A 7 -15.73 -44.81 10.13
CA ARG A 7 -14.94 -45.76 10.93
C ARG A 7 -13.42 -45.54 10.84
N ALA A 8 -12.93 -44.73 9.90
CA ALA A 8 -11.50 -44.57 9.64
C ALA A 8 -10.86 -43.30 10.24
N ALA A 9 -11.62 -42.42 10.89
CA ALA A 9 -11.10 -41.18 11.50
C ALA A 9 -11.50 -41.03 12.97
N ALA A 10 -11.44 -42.12 13.75
CA ALA A 10 -11.42 -42.03 15.21
C ALA A 10 -9.98 -41.79 15.66
N VAL A 11 -9.53 -40.53 15.65
CA VAL A 11 -8.37 -40.13 16.46
C VAL A 11 -8.86 -40.07 17.91
N PRO A 12 -8.28 -40.85 18.84
CA PRO A 12 -8.75 -40.85 20.22
C PRO A 12 -8.46 -39.48 20.86
N LEU A 13 -9.32 -39.12 21.80
CA LEU A 13 -9.39 -37.80 22.42
C LEU A 13 -8.40 -37.51 23.59
N PRO A 14 -7.17 -38.08 23.75
CA PRO A 14 -6.26 -37.61 24.80
C PRO A 14 -5.10 -36.71 24.31
N VAL A 15 -5.02 -36.32 23.03
CA VAL A 15 -3.86 -35.54 22.52
C VAL A 15 -3.99 -34.02 22.71
N CYS A 16 -5.19 -33.48 22.94
CA CYS A 16 -5.36 -32.03 23.18
C CYS A 16 -4.96 -31.55 24.58
N LEU A 17 -4.89 -32.42 25.59
CA LEU A 17 -4.49 -32.03 26.96
C LEU A 17 -2.98 -32.18 27.21
N ALA A 18 -2.27 -33.00 26.42
CA ALA A 18 -0.85 -33.27 26.62
C ALA A 18 0.08 -32.13 26.12
N VAL A 19 -0.34 -31.34 25.12
CA VAL A 19 0.49 -30.26 24.55
C VAL A 19 0.48 -29.00 25.44
N VAL A 20 -0.56 -28.79 26.25
CA VAL A 20 -0.67 -27.62 27.14
C VAL A 20 0.13 -27.82 28.45
N VAL A 21 0.32 -29.07 28.90
CA VAL A 21 1.06 -29.36 30.14
C VAL A 21 2.59 -29.45 29.92
N LEU A 22 3.06 -29.74 28.71
CA LEU A 22 4.48 -29.93 28.39
C LEU A 22 5.29 -28.62 28.22
N MET A 23 4.64 -27.46 28.15
CA MET A 23 5.33 -26.15 28.04
C MET A 23 5.66 -25.50 29.39
N MET A 24 5.23 -26.06 30.53
CA MET A 24 5.50 -25.50 31.86
C MET A 24 6.52 -26.29 32.71
N VAL A 25 7.12 -27.36 32.18
CA VAL A 25 8.10 -28.18 32.93
C VAL A 25 9.40 -28.31 32.15
N MET A 26 10.08 -27.18 31.96
CA MET A 26 11.51 -27.12 31.63
C MET A 26 12.20 -26.22 32.66
N VAL A 27 12.22 -26.69 33.91
CA VAL A 27 13.15 -26.25 34.95
C VAL A 27 13.69 -27.51 35.62
N VAL A 28 14.96 -27.84 35.33
CA VAL A 28 15.82 -28.73 36.12
C VAL A 28 17.22 -28.11 36.01
N GLY A 29 18.02 -27.90 37.04
CA GLY A 29 17.91 -28.24 38.44
C GLY A 29 19.14 -27.69 39.16
N VAL A 30 18.99 -27.50 40.47
CA VAL A 30 20.06 -27.13 41.40
C VAL A 30 20.72 -28.41 41.94
N GLY A 31 22.05 -28.41 42.04
CA GLY A 31 22.85 -29.35 42.83
C GLY A 31 23.38 -28.71 44.14
N PRO A 32 23.96 -29.48 45.08
CA PRO A 32 23.32 -29.75 46.38
C PRO A 32 24.14 -29.32 47.61
N GLY A 33 23.51 -29.33 48.80
CA GLY A 33 24.20 -29.60 50.08
C GLY A 33 23.83 -28.71 51.26
N LEU A 34 23.01 -29.23 52.19
CA LEU A 34 23.35 -29.50 53.60
C LEU A 34 22.06 -29.68 54.44
N ALA A 35 22.06 -30.74 55.24
CA ALA A 35 20.94 -31.28 55.98
C ALA A 35 20.90 -30.82 57.45
N ALA A 36 19.70 -30.80 58.04
CA ALA A 36 19.47 -31.04 59.47
C ALA A 36 18.01 -31.54 59.71
N PRO A 37 17.78 -32.69 60.38
CA PRO A 37 16.48 -33.20 60.87
C PRO A 37 16.40 -33.16 62.44
N PRO A 38 15.39 -33.74 63.18
CA PRO A 38 14.03 -34.24 62.88
C PRO A 38 12.86 -33.85 63.89
N LEU A 39 11.60 -34.07 63.44
CA LEU A 39 10.32 -34.45 64.15
C LEU A 39 9.63 -33.54 65.22
N PRO A 40 8.29 -33.66 65.52
CA PRO A 40 7.20 -34.45 64.91
C PRO A 40 5.82 -33.72 64.64
N THR A 41 5.05 -34.31 63.70
CA THR A 41 3.57 -34.52 63.63
C THR A 41 2.52 -33.38 63.72
N THR A 42 1.97 -33.04 62.54
CA THR A 42 0.56 -32.88 62.14
C THR A 42 -0.51 -32.34 63.12
N GLN A 43 -1.24 -31.31 62.66
CA GLN A 43 -2.73 -31.26 62.53
C GLN A 43 -3.42 -29.98 63.11
N PRO A 44 -3.53 -28.88 62.33
CA PRO A 44 -4.77 -28.09 62.40
C PRO A 44 -5.31 -27.60 61.04
N ARG A 45 -4.94 -28.23 59.91
CA ARG A 45 -5.45 -27.87 58.56
C ARG A 45 -6.46 -28.86 57.94
N GLN A 46 -6.76 -29.99 58.58
CA GLN A 46 -7.70 -30.99 58.03
C GLN A 46 -9.17 -30.83 58.50
N ASN A 47 -9.45 -30.00 59.50
CA ASN A 47 -10.81 -29.85 60.03
C ASN A 47 -11.66 -28.81 59.28
N LEU A 48 -11.05 -27.89 58.52
CA LEU A 48 -11.78 -26.94 57.67
C LEU A 48 -12.18 -27.55 56.31
N MET A 49 -11.34 -28.41 55.73
CA MET A 49 -11.68 -29.07 54.45
C MET A 49 -12.74 -30.18 54.60
N LYS A 50 -12.81 -30.88 55.74
CA LYS A 50 -13.89 -31.85 55.98
C LYS A 50 -15.25 -31.19 56.22
N SER A 51 -15.29 -30.01 56.85
CA SER A 51 -16.55 -29.28 57.11
C SER A 51 -17.17 -28.71 55.83
N ILE A 52 -16.36 -28.26 54.86
CA ILE A 52 -16.85 -27.74 53.56
C ILE A 52 -17.39 -28.87 52.66
N MET A 53 -16.77 -30.07 52.66
CA MET A 53 -17.25 -31.20 51.84
C MET A 53 -18.54 -31.86 52.36
N VAL A 54 -18.78 -31.88 53.67
CA VAL A 54 -20.04 -32.43 54.23
C VAL A 54 -21.24 -31.53 53.89
N ASN A 55 -21.04 -30.21 53.82
CA ASN A 55 -22.11 -29.28 53.48
C ASN A 55 -22.49 -29.33 51.98
N GLN A 56 -21.54 -29.64 51.10
CA GLN A 56 -21.82 -29.79 49.66
C GLN A 56 -22.50 -31.13 49.29
N MET A 57 -22.27 -32.20 50.05
CA MET A 57 -22.97 -33.48 49.82
C MET A 57 -24.42 -33.52 50.35
N ALA A 58 -24.78 -32.68 51.33
CA ALA A 58 -26.16 -32.55 51.81
C ALA A 58 -27.05 -31.80 50.80
N ILE A 59 -26.51 -30.79 50.12
CA ILE A 59 -27.21 -30.05 49.06
C ILE A 59 -27.42 -30.95 47.82
N LEU A 60 -26.43 -31.74 47.43
CA LEU A 60 -26.55 -32.68 46.31
C LEU A 60 -27.49 -33.87 46.60
N LYS A 61 -27.63 -34.32 47.85
CA LYS A 61 -28.65 -35.32 48.23
C LYS A 61 -30.06 -34.75 48.35
N GLY A 62 -30.21 -33.44 48.58
CA GLY A 62 -31.50 -32.74 48.61
C GLY A 62 -32.11 -32.52 47.22
N MET A 63 -31.29 -32.43 46.17
CA MET A 63 -31.76 -32.21 44.79
C MET A 63 -32.15 -33.51 44.05
N ASN A 64 -32.02 -34.69 44.66
CA ASN A 64 -32.39 -35.99 44.06
C ASN A 64 -33.77 -36.51 44.51
N LYS A 65 -34.67 -35.65 44.99
CA LYS A 65 -36.01 -36.07 45.44
C LYS A 65 -37.19 -35.32 44.84
N SER A 66 -36.98 -34.42 43.88
CA SER A 66 -38.09 -33.74 43.18
C SER A 66 -37.69 -33.26 41.80
N THR A 67 -37.35 -34.18 40.90
CA THR A 67 -37.46 -33.93 39.46
C THR A 67 -37.86 -35.23 38.80
N SER A 68 -39.15 -35.32 38.45
CA SER A 68 -39.65 -36.16 37.37
C SER A 68 -38.91 -35.76 36.09
N PHE A 69 -37.70 -36.28 35.90
CA PHE A 69 -36.89 -36.01 34.73
C PHE A 69 -37.16 -37.13 33.73
N PHE A 70 -37.86 -36.78 32.67
CA PHE A 70 -38.12 -37.63 31.51
C PHE A 70 -36.79 -38.23 31.05
N VAL A 71 -36.59 -39.53 31.22
CA VAL A 71 -35.48 -40.24 30.56
C VAL A 71 -36.00 -40.53 29.15
N PRO A 72 -35.54 -39.83 28.10
CA PRO A 72 -36.02 -40.10 26.75
C PRO A 72 -35.67 -41.55 26.40
N ASN A 73 -36.60 -42.24 25.73
CA ASN A 73 -36.43 -43.63 25.34
C ASN A 73 -35.15 -43.75 24.47
N VAL A 74 -34.25 -44.68 24.79
CA VAL A 74 -32.93 -44.83 24.12
C VAL A 74 -33.09 -44.99 22.60
N GLU A 75 -34.17 -45.64 22.17
CA GLU A 75 -34.52 -45.83 20.76
C GLU A 75 -34.92 -44.53 20.06
N GLU A 76 -35.56 -43.61 20.78
CA GLU A 76 -35.95 -42.29 20.27
C GLU A 76 -34.74 -41.35 20.14
N VAL A 77 -33.79 -41.43 21.08
CA VAL A 77 -32.50 -40.73 21.03
C VAL A 77 -31.64 -41.24 19.88
N ASN A 78 -31.57 -42.56 19.67
CA ASN A 78 -30.82 -43.14 18.56
C ASN A 78 -31.41 -42.74 17.20
N HIS A 79 -32.74 -42.78 17.06
CA HIS A 79 -33.42 -42.35 15.83
C HIS A 79 -33.25 -40.84 15.54
N LEU A 80 -33.15 -39.99 16.58
CA LEU A 80 -32.81 -38.58 16.43
C LEU A 80 -31.34 -38.38 16.00
N GLN A 81 -30.41 -39.18 16.54
CA GLN A 81 -29.01 -39.15 16.15
C GLN A 81 -28.83 -39.55 14.68
N ASP A 82 -29.53 -40.58 14.22
CA ASP A 82 -29.51 -41.00 12.81
C ASP A 82 -29.98 -39.89 11.87
N LYS A 83 -31.01 -39.12 12.27
CA LYS A 83 -31.48 -37.96 11.51
C LYS A 83 -30.45 -36.83 11.49
N ILE A 84 -29.77 -36.56 12.60
CA ILE A 84 -28.69 -35.56 12.67
C ILE A 84 -27.54 -35.96 11.76
N ASP A 85 -27.14 -37.24 11.77
CA ASP A 85 -26.05 -37.75 10.95
C ASP A 85 -26.38 -37.69 9.45
N LEU A 86 -27.64 -37.98 9.09
CA LEU A 86 -28.14 -37.81 7.72
C LEU A 86 -28.11 -36.35 7.27
N VAL A 87 -28.57 -35.42 8.12
CA VAL A 87 -28.54 -33.98 7.82
C VAL A 87 -27.11 -33.48 7.71
N ASN A 88 -26.22 -33.88 8.62
CA ASN A 88 -24.81 -33.51 8.59
C ASN A 88 -24.12 -34.02 7.31
N CYS A 89 -24.42 -35.26 6.90
CA CYS A 89 -23.92 -35.83 5.65
C CYS A 89 -24.42 -35.06 4.41
N SER A 90 -25.71 -34.68 4.38
CA SER A 90 -26.29 -33.90 3.30
C SER A 90 -25.63 -32.52 3.20
N VAL A 91 -25.47 -31.84 4.33
CA VAL A 91 -24.85 -30.51 4.43
C VAL A 91 -23.37 -30.55 4.02
N GLN A 92 -22.59 -31.53 4.49
CA GLN A 92 -21.18 -31.67 4.10
C GLN A 92 -21.01 -31.97 2.61
N THR A 93 -21.89 -32.80 2.05
CA THR A 93 -21.87 -33.11 0.61
C THR A 93 -22.13 -31.84 -0.19
N ARG A 94 -23.14 -31.06 0.20
CA ARG A 94 -23.46 -29.82 -0.50
C ARG A 94 -22.35 -28.77 -0.38
N MET A 95 -21.69 -28.67 0.78
CA MET A 95 -20.51 -27.80 0.94
C MET A 95 -19.36 -28.22 0.03
N ARG A 96 -19.13 -29.53 -0.15
CA ARG A 96 -18.07 -30.04 -1.04
C ARG A 96 -18.37 -29.71 -2.50
N GLU A 97 -19.60 -29.96 -2.96
CA GLU A 97 -20.04 -29.62 -4.32
C GLU A 97 -19.87 -28.13 -4.62
N LEU A 98 -20.29 -27.26 -3.70
CA LEU A 98 -20.15 -25.81 -3.85
C LEU A 98 -18.67 -25.37 -3.84
N SER A 99 -17.84 -25.99 -3.02
CA SER A 99 -16.40 -25.73 -2.98
C SER A 99 -15.72 -26.12 -4.29
N GLU A 100 -16.04 -27.28 -4.84
CA GLU A 100 -15.54 -27.74 -6.13
C GLU A 100 -16.01 -26.83 -7.27
N GLU A 101 -17.28 -26.43 -7.29
CA GLU A 101 -17.81 -25.49 -8.29
C GLU A 101 -17.07 -24.14 -8.24
N MET A 102 -16.86 -23.61 -7.04
CA MET A 102 -16.15 -22.35 -6.84
C MET A 102 -14.69 -22.44 -7.28
N ASN A 103 -14.00 -23.54 -6.94
CA ASN A 103 -12.60 -23.75 -7.34
C ASN A 103 -12.48 -23.90 -8.86
N ASN A 104 -13.42 -24.59 -9.51
CA ASN A 104 -13.45 -24.71 -10.97
C ASN A 104 -13.69 -23.36 -11.65
N LYS A 105 -14.59 -22.53 -11.11
CA LYS A 105 -14.81 -21.15 -11.60
C LYS A 105 -13.58 -20.28 -11.40
N LEU A 106 -12.88 -20.41 -10.27
CA LEU A 106 -11.66 -19.67 -9.99
C LEU A 106 -10.53 -20.07 -10.95
N ASP A 107 -10.36 -21.35 -11.23
CA ASP A 107 -9.38 -21.85 -12.20
C ASP A 107 -9.68 -21.37 -13.62
N ALA A 108 -10.95 -21.40 -14.04
CA ALA A 108 -11.38 -20.88 -15.32
C ALA A 108 -11.09 -19.37 -15.45
N MET A 109 -11.42 -18.58 -14.42
CA MET A 109 -11.15 -17.15 -14.39
C MET A 109 -9.65 -16.85 -14.39
N ASN A 110 -8.84 -17.61 -13.65
CA ASN A 110 -7.38 -17.46 -13.65
C ASN A 110 -6.80 -17.76 -15.04
N LYS A 111 -7.27 -18.80 -15.73
CA LYS A 111 -6.88 -19.12 -17.11
C LYS A 111 -7.26 -18.01 -18.09
N THR A 112 -8.47 -17.45 -17.98
CA THR A 112 -8.89 -16.31 -18.82
C THR A 112 -8.01 -15.09 -18.59
N LEU A 113 -7.69 -14.79 -17.33
CA LEU A 113 -6.82 -13.66 -17.00
C LEU A 113 -5.40 -13.86 -17.53
N GLN A 114 -4.85 -15.07 -17.41
CA GLN A 114 -3.54 -15.41 -17.95
C GLN A 114 -3.49 -15.27 -19.48
N ALA A 115 -4.52 -15.76 -20.19
CA ALA A 115 -4.60 -15.62 -21.64
C ALA A 115 -4.64 -14.14 -22.07
N TYR A 116 -5.43 -13.31 -21.37
CA TYR A 116 -5.49 -11.88 -21.61
C TYR A 116 -4.13 -11.18 -21.39
N MET A 117 -3.42 -11.53 -20.30
CA MET A 117 -2.09 -10.97 -20.02
C MET A 117 -1.07 -11.34 -21.09
N VAL A 118 -1.09 -12.59 -21.59
CA VAL A 118 -0.21 -13.03 -22.67
C VAL A 118 -0.49 -12.28 -23.96
N GLU A 119 -1.76 -12.16 -24.36
CA GLU A 119 -2.14 -11.43 -25.57
C GLU A 119 -1.75 -9.96 -25.50
N MET A 120 -1.97 -9.32 -24.34
CA MET A 120 -1.60 -7.92 -24.14
C MET A 120 -0.07 -7.73 -24.22
N ASN A 121 0.71 -8.64 -23.63
CA ASN A 121 2.17 -8.60 -23.70
C ASN A 121 2.68 -8.77 -25.14
N GLU A 122 2.10 -9.67 -25.92
CA GLU A 122 2.47 -9.85 -27.34
C GLU A 122 2.17 -8.58 -28.17
N ARG A 123 1.04 -7.93 -27.93
CA ARG A 123 0.69 -6.65 -28.58
C ARG A 123 1.69 -5.56 -28.22
N ILE A 124 2.00 -5.40 -26.93
CA ILE A 124 2.97 -4.41 -26.44
C ILE A 124 4.36 -4.66 -27.03
N MET A 125 4.82 -5.91 -27.05
CA MET A 125 6.13 -6.26 -27.61
C MET A 125 6.21 -5.96 -29.11
N ASN A 126 5.15 -6.27 -29.85
CA ASN A 126 5.08 -5.96 -31.28
C ASN A 126 5.10 -4.44 -31.55
N ASP A 127 4.34 -3.65 -30.80
CA ASP A 127 4.35 -2.20 -30.95
C ASP A 127 5.70 -1.58 -30.54
N THR A 128 6.31 -2.09 -29.46
CA THR A 128 7.65 -1.69 -29.03
C THR A 128 8.69 -1.96 -30.13
N ARG A 129 8.63 -3.12 -30.78
CA ARG A 129 9.48 -3.46 -31.92
C ARG A 129 9.28 -2.48 -33.07
N ARG A 130 8.03 -2.19 -33.44
CA ARG A 130 7.71 -1.24 -34.53
C ARG A 130 8.20 0.17 -34.24
N VAL A 131 8.06 0.64 -33.00
CA VAL A 131 8.59 1.95 -32.55
C VAL A 131 10.12 1.94 -32.61
N THR A 132 10.77 0.88 -32.14
CA THR A 132 12.23 0.74 -32.16
C THR A 132 12.78 0.72 -33.59
N GLU A 133 12.12 0.02 -34.51
CA GLU A 133 12.48 0.00 -35.94
C GLU A 133 12.36 1.40 -36.57
N LYS A 134 11.28 2.13 -36.25
CA LYS A 134 11.11 3.53 -36.69
C LYS A 134 12.18 4.45 -36.08
N MET A 135 12.52 4.28 -34.80
CA MET A 135 13.59 5.05 -34.15
C MET A 135 14.95 4.81 -34.82
N LYS A 136 15.28 3.55 -35.14
CA LYS A 136 16.52 3.21 -35.87
C LYS A 136 16.55 3.85 -37.26
N ALA A 137 15.41 3.89 -37.96
CA ALA A 137 15.32 4.54 -39.26
C ALA A 137 15.54 6.07 -39.17
N ILE A 138 14.99 6.72 -38.13
CA ILE A 138 15.22 8.15 -37.86
C ILE A 138 16.68 8.41 -37.52
N GLN A 139 17.30 7.57 -36.67
CA GLN A 139 18.70 7.70 -36.29
C GLN A 139 19.64 7.59 -37.50
N ASN A 140 19.33 6.73 -38.46
CA ASN A 140 20.13 6.57 -39.68
C ASN A 140 19.88 7.68 -40.72
N ALA A 141 18.79 8.44 -40.60
CA ALA A 141 18.46 9.56 -41.49
C ALA A 141 19.14 10.89 -41.08
N PHE A 142 19.68 10.98 -39.86
CA PHE A 142 20.44 12.13 -39.38
C PHE A 142 21.90 11.71 -39.08
N PRO A 143 22.84 11.87 -40.03
CA PRO A 143 24.24 11.67 -39.73
C PRO A 143 24.65 12.63 -38.62
N VAL A 144 25.29 12.11 -37.58
CA VAL A 144 25.83 12.90 -36.47
C VAL A 144 26.83 13.89 -37.06
N HIS A 145 26.45 15.16 -37.15
CA HIS A 145 27.39 16.22 -37.48
C HIS A 145 28.48 16.30 -36.39
N PRO A 146 29.74 16.62 -36.74
CA PRO A 146 30.79 16.83 -35.75
C PRO A 146 30.31 17.87 -34.73
N ARG A 147 30.45 17.56 -33.45
CA ARG A 147 30.10 18.47 -32.35
C ARG A 147 30.78 19.82 -32.58
N PRO A 148 30.04 20.93 -32.63
CA PRO A 148 30.64 22.22 -32.30
C PRO A 148 31.11 22.17 -30.84
N ASP A 149 32.21 22.89 -30.58
CA ASP A 149 32.89 23.07 -29.28
C ASP A 149 31.94 23.36 -28.10
N PRO A 150 32.34 23.13 -26.84
CA PRO A 150 31.43 22.81 -25.75
C PRO A 150 30.50 23.97 -25.40
N VAL A 151 29.29 23.91 -25.95
CA VAL A 151 28.16 24.72 -25.51
C VAL A 151 27.52 24.02 -24.32
N GLU A 152 27.26 24.82 -23.29
CA GLU A 152 26.48 24.56 -22.08
C GLU A 152 25.61 23.29 -22.14
N LEU A 153 25.78 22.41 -21.16
CA LEU A 153 25.24 21.06 -21.10
C LEU A 153 23.70 21.08 -21.20
N TYR A 154 23.16 21.05 -22.41
CA TYR A 154 21.72 21.03 -22.64
C TYR A 154 21.17 19.72 -22.12
N VAL A 155 20.49 19.78 -20.97
CA VAL A 155 19.83 18.61 -20.40
C VAL A 155 18.59 18.33 -21.24
N GLN A 156 18.63 17.24 -21.99
CA GLN A 156 17.47 16.68 -22.65
C GLN A 156 16.55 16.14 -21.55
N HIS A 157 15.53 16.91 -21.16
CA HIS A 157 14.74 16.60 -19.98
C HIS A 157 13.81 15.42 -20.24
N ASN A 158 13.93 14.40 -19.39
CA ASN A 158 13.08 13.22 -19.38
C ASN A 158 11.97 13.37 -18.35
N ASP A 159 10.84 12.69 -18.53
CA ASP A 159 9.67 12.78 -17.64
C ASP A 159 9.87 12.16 -16.25
N THR A 160 11.01 11.54 -15.97
CA THR A 160 11.30 11.01 -14.63
C THR A 160 12.15 11.94 -13.77
N GLU A 161 12.85 12.91 -14.36
CA GLU A 161 13.80 13.76 -13.64
C GLU A 161 13.17 15.09 -13.22
N ILE A 162 13.48 15.54 -11.99
CA ILE A 162 13.01 16.81 -11.45
C ILE A 162 14.11 17.85 -11.62
N SER A 163 13.80 18.95 -12.30
CA SER A 163 14.66 20.13 -12.31
C SER A 163 14.45 20.95 -11.04
N SER A 164 15.41 20.88 -10.12
CA SER A 164 15.44 21.69 -8.88
C SER A 164 15.88 23.13 -9.10
N CYS A 165 15.57 24.00 -8.12
CA CYS A 165 15.96 25.41 -8.08
C CYS A 165 17.42 25.54 -7.61
N ASP A 166 18.33 25.53 -8.58
CA ASP A 166 19.77 25.69 -8.37
C ASP A 166 20.32 26.63 -9.45
N GLY A 167 20.02 27.92 -9.31
CA GLY A 167 20.40 28.96 -10.27
C GLY A 167 19.57 29.01 -11.55
N HIS A 168 20.18 29.47 -12.64
CA HIS A 168 19.58 29.54 -13.96
C HIS A 168 19.81 28.22 -14.72
N LYS A 169 18.75 27.62 -15.27
CA LYS A 169 18.80 26.36 -16.00
C LYS A 169 18.16 26.51 -17.38
N VAL A 170 18.84 26.03 -18.42
CA VAL A 170 18.31 25.95 -19.79
C VAL A 170 17.99 24.49 -20.10
N LEU A 171 16.74 24.23 -20.47
CA LEU A 171 16.19 22.89 -20.63
C LEU A 171 15.59 22.71 -22.03
N TYR A 172 15.74 21.50 -22.57
CA TYR A 172 15.20 21.12 -23.87
C TYR A 172 14.42 19.82 -23.74
N GLY A 173 13.28 19.71 -24.41
CA GLY A 173 12.52 18.46 -24.40
C GLY A 173 11.03 18.67 -24.64
N SER A 174 10.27 17.59 -24.77
CA SER A 174 8.83 17.65 -25.00
C SER A 174 8.00 17.61 -23.72
N GLN A 175 8.60 17.31 -22.56
CA GLN A 175 7.93 17.27 -21.26
C GLN A 175 8.96 17.24 -20.13
N GLY A 176 8.53 17.48 -18.90
CA GLY A 176 9.39 17.40 -17.72
C GLY A 176 8.74 17.94 -16.45
N TYR A 177 9.53 18.00 -15.37
CA TYR A 177 9.10 18.50 -14.07
C TYR A 177 10.04 19.60 -13.56
N LEU A 178 9.45 20.70 -13.09
CA LEU A 178 10.15 21.78 -12.40
C LEU A 178 9.69 21.79 -10.95
N ALA A 179 10.63 21.88 -10.01
CA ALA A 179 10.31 22.01 -8.60
C ALA A 179 11.33 22.89 -7.90
N VAL A 180 10.95 23.52 -6.80
CA VAL A 180 11.92 24.30 -6.01
C VAL A 180 12.99 23.37 -5.42
N THR A 181 12.58 22.20 -4.94
CA THR A 181 13.46 21.20 -4.34
C THR A 181 13.24 19.84 -5.03
N GLU A 182 14.30 19.03 -5.17
CA GLU A 182 14.19 17.68 -5.77
C GLU A 182 13.35 16.76 -4.89
N LYS A 183 13.53 16.89 -3.58
CA LYS A 183 12.75 16.23 -2.55
C LYS A 183 11.63 17.15 -2.10
N ARG A 184 10.56 16.61 -1.51
CA ARG A 184 9.48 17.42 -0.91
C ARG A 184 9.95 17.97 0.44
N GLU A 185 10.85 18.92 0.42
CA GLU A 185 11.42 19.61 1.58
C GLU A 185 11.12 21.10 1.50
N LEU A 186 11.42 21.83 2.58
CA LEU A 186 11.19 23.27 2.62
C LEU A 186 12.26 23.98 1.78
N TYR A 187 11.85 24.96 0.97
CA TYR A 187 12.82 25.79 0.24
C TYR A 187 13.61 26.70 1.19
N LYS A 188 14.71 27.28 0.71
CA LYS A 188 15.52 28.21 1.48
C LYS A 188 15.04 29.65 1.27
N ASN A 189 15.30 30.52 2.25
CA ASN A 189 15.12 31.96 2.08
C ASN A 189 16.11 32.51 1.04
N ASN A 190 15.76 33.64 0.42
CA ASN A 190 16.59 34.38 -0.54
C ASN A 190 17.02 33.52 -1.75
N MET A 191 16.13 32.66 -2.24
CA MET A 191 16.36 31.91 -3.48
C MET A 191 15.93 32.75 -4.67
N ASP A 192 16.80 32.80 -5.67
CA ASP A 192 16.51 33.33 -7.00
C ASP A 192 16.97 32.31 -8.03
N CYS A 193 16.02 31.68 -8.71
CA CYS A 193 16.31 30.68 -9.73
C CYS A 193 15.31 30.76 -10.87
N SER A 194 15.73 30.23 -12.01
CA SER A 194 14.88 30.24 -13.19
C SER A 194 15.18 29.08 -14.12
N TRP A 195 14.14 28.68 -14.84
CA TRP A 195 14.19 27.67 -15.88
C TRP A 195 13.76 28.32 -17.19
N GLU A 196 14.64 28.32 -18.18
CA GLU A 196 14.29 28.58 -19.57
C GLU A 196 14.09 27.24 -20.28
N VAL A 197 12.90 27.01 -20.81
CA VAL A 197 12.55 25.73 -21.42
C VAL A 197 12.19 25.94 -22.88
N THR A 198 12.84 25.17 -23.75
CA THR A 198 12.53 25.11 -25.19
C THR A 198 11.91 23.76 -25.54
N LEU A 199 10.66 23.80 -25.98
CA LEU A 199 9.89 22.68 -26.50
C LEU A 199 10.14 22.49 -28.01
N PRO A 200 9.77 21.33 -28.59
CA PRO A 200 9.82 21.12 -30.04
C PRO A 200 9.10 22.23 -30.80
N GLU A 201 9.61 22.57 -31.98
CA GLU A 201 8.96 23.53 -32.87
C GLU A 201 7.53 23.12 -33.20
N GLY A 202 6.66 24.11 -33.45
CA GLY A 202 5.24 23.87 -33.72
C GLY A 202 4.43 23.40 -32.49
N SER A 203 5.02 23.40 -31.30
CA SER A 203 4.32 23.07 -30.05
C SER A 203 4.14 24.28 -29.13
N ARG A 204 3.28 24.12 -28.13
CA ARG A 204 3.08 25.05 -27.00
C ARG A 204 3.07 24.27 -25.69
N PRO A 205 3.47 24.88 -24.56
CA PRO A 205 3.41 24.21 -23.27
C PRO A 205 1.97 24.10 -22.76
N VAL A 206 1.70 22.99 -22.08
CA VAL A 206 0.59 22.87 -21.13
C VAL A 206 1.18 22.55 -19.77
N PHE A 207 0.79 23.33 -18.77
CA PHE A 207 1.28 23.21 -17.40
C PHE A 207 0.26 22.46 -16.54
N ASN A 208 0.76 21.71 -15.57
CA ASN A 208 -0.02 21.08 -14.52
C ASN A 208 0.69 21.27 -13.18
N TRP A 209 0.07 22.03 -12.28
CA TRP A 209 0.57 22.26 -10.93
C TRP A 209 0.21 21.06 -10.05
N ILE A 210 1.23 20.34 -9.55
CA ILE A 210 1.06 19.14 -8.73
C ILE A 210 0.84 19.52 -7.27
N TYR A 211 1.58 20.53 -6.81
CA TYR A 211 1.39 21.17 -5.53
C TYR A 211 1.93 22.59 -5.57
N PHE A 212 1.41 23.45 -4.70
CA PHE A 212 1.80 24.84 -4.56
C PHE A 212 1.71 25.25 -3.08
N SER A 213 2.82 25.69 -2.50
CA SER A 213 2.94 26.00 -1.07
C SER A 213 4.07 27.00 -0.86
N LEU A 214 3.73 28.29 -0.91
CA LEU A 214 4.64 29.42 -0.67
C LEU A 214 4.25 30.16 0.62
N ALA A 215 5.15 30.97 1.15
CA ALA A 215 4.86 31.73 2.36
C ALA A 215 3.76 32.77 2.11
N ASN A 216 2.86 32.90 3.09
CA ASN A 216 1.84 33.93 3.05
C ASN A 216 2.41 35.24 3.60
N SER A 217 2.31 36.29 2.78
CA SER A 217 2.70 37.66 3.11
C SER A 217 1.52 38.65 3.04
N GLY A 218 0.30 38.15 2.86
CA GLY A 218 -0.96 38.88 2.79
C GLY A 218 -1.28 39.50 1.44
N PHE A 219 -0.26 39.72 0.60
CA PHE A 219 -0.41 40.25 -0.76
C PHE A 219 0.62 39.60 -1.69
N CYS A 220 0.28 39.53 -2.98
CA CYS A 220 1.19 39.08 -4.03
C CYS A 220 2.01 40.26 -4.59
N ASN A 221 3.16 40.56 -4.00
CA ASN A 221 4.02 41.65 -4.45
C ASN A 221 5.51 41.27 -4.44
N THR A 222 6.38 42.24 -4.71
CA THR A 222 7.83 42.02 -4.83
C THR A 222 8.54 41.68 -3.52
N SER A 223 7.87 41.82 -2.37
CA SER A 223 8.40 41.42 -1.04
C SER A 223 7.94 40.02 -0.60
N SER A 224 7.09 39.39 -1.40
CA SER A 224 6.51 38.07 -1.17
C SER A 224 7.35 36.97 -1.80
N ASP A 225 7.08 35.73 -1.40
CA ASP A 225 7.52 34.59 -2.19
C ASP A 225 6.59 34.43 -3.39
N TYR A 226 7.16 34.35 -4.58
CA TYR A 226 6.38 34.21 -5.80
C TYR A 226 7.10 33.39 -6.87
N VAL A 227 6.32 32.84 -7.78
CA VAL A 227 6.80 32.26 -9.03
C VAL A 227 6.16 32.97 -10.20
N THR A 228 6.97 33.26 -11.21
CA THR A 228 6.51 33.81 -12.47
C THR A 228 6.57 32.78 -13.57
N VAL A 229 5.61 32.83 -14.50
CA VAL A 229 5.63 32.07 -15.75
C VAL A 229 5.40 33.04 -16.90
N ARG A 230 6.32 33.08 -17.86
CA ARG A 230 6.29 34.04 -18.97
C ARG A 230 6.71 33.43 -20.29
N ASP A 231 6.19 34.00 -21.37
CA ASP A 231 6.70 33.81 -22.71
C ASP A 231 7.87 34.79 -22.90
N PRO A 232 9.08 34.35 -23.30
CA PRO A 232 10.22 35.26 -23.45
C PRO A 232 10.02 36.29 -24.57
N ASP A 233 9.19 35.98 -25.56
CA ASP A 233 8.97 36.82 -26.75
C ASP A 233 7.74 37.73 -26.61
N HIS A 234 6.97 37.59 -25.52
CA HIS A 234 5.76 38.37 -25.27
C HIS A 234 5.80 39.07 -23.91
N PRO A 235 5.13 40.24 -23.78
CA PRO A 235 5.10 40.98 -22.52
C PRO A 235 4.23 40.32 -21.44
N THR A 236 3.48 39.26 -21.77
CA THR A 236 2.58 38.59 -20.84
C THR A 236 3.36 37.68 -19.89
N PHE A 237 3.22 37.94 -18.59
CA PHE A 237 3.72 37.08 -17.53
C PHE A 237 2.63 36.90 -16.46
N TYR A 238 2.62 35.71 -15.86
CA TYR A 238 1.74 35.37 -14.76
C TYR A 238 2.59 35.30 -13.49
N THR A 239 2.14 35.96 -12.42
CA THR A 239 2.78 35.89 -11.10
C THR A 239 1.86 35.18 -10.13
N PHE A 240 2.39 34.15 -9.47
CA PHE A 240 1.69 33.34 -8.48
C PHE A 240 2.40 33.39 -7.14
N CYS A 241 1.65 33.64 -6.09
CA CYS A 241 1.99 33.44 -4.69
C CYS A 241 0.82 32.70 -4.03
N ILE A 242 0.86 32.50 -2.71
CA ILE A 242 -0.18 31.72 -2.02
C ILE A 242 -1.57 32.38 -2.09
N ASP A 243 -1.65 33.72 -2.15
CA ASP A 243 -2.91 34.47 -2.16
C ASP A 243 -3.66 34.38 -3.51
N ASN A 244 -2.94 34.07 -4.59
CA ASN A 244 -3.49 33.86 -5.92
C ASN A 244 -2.95 32.55 -6.53
N ALA A 245 -2.93 31.50 -5.70
CA ALA A 245 -2.42 30.20 -6.12
C ALA A 245 -3.04 29.75 -7.45
N PRO A 246 -2.28 29.06 -8.31
CA PRO A 246 -2.74 28.71 -9.64
C PRO A 246 -3.85 27.65 -9.59
N ASP A 247 -5.08 28.08 -9.90
CA ASP A 247 -6.25 27.21 -10.03
C ASP A 247 -6.31 26.55 -11.43
N GLY A 248 -5.43 25.59 -11.70
CA GLY A 248 -5.46 24.84 -12.97
C GLY A 248 -4.78 25.54 -14.16
N ASN A 249 -5.27 25.31 -15.38
CA ASN A 249 -4.51 25.51 -16.63
C ASN A 249 -4.60 26.93 -17.24
N PHE A 250 -4.76 27.99 -16.43
CA PHE A 250 -4.97 29.36 -16.94
C PHE A 250 -3.74 30.06 -17.54
N ILE A 251 -2.58 29.39 -17.55
CA ILE A 251 -1.34 29.94 -18.13
C ILE A 251 -1.36 29.71 -19.63
N THR A 252 -1.40 30.79 -20.40
CA THR A 252 -1.32 30.73 -21.86
C THR A 252 0.05 31.23 -22.31
N VAL A 253 0.87 30.30 -22.78
CA VAL A 253 2.10 30.61 -23.54
C VAL A 253 1.89 30.09 -24.95
N MET A 254 2.02 30.98 -25.94
CA MET A 254 1.73 30.68 -27.34
C MET A 254 2.96 30.16 -28.06
N ASN A 255 4.16 30.52 -27.60
CA ASN A 255 5.38 30.02 -28.21
C ASN A 255 5.81 28.63 -27.68
N ASN A 256 6.88 28.06 -28.25
CA ASN A 256 7.49 26.80 -27.81
C ASN A 256 8.53 27.05 -26.72
N LYS A 257 8.73 28.31 -26.31
CA LYS A 257 9.63 28.71 -25.24
C LYS A 257 8.84 29.32 -24.09
N PHE A 258 9.26 29.00 -22.87
CA PHE A 258 8.72 29.64 -21.67
C PHE A 258 9.80 29.76 -20.61
N ILE A 259 9.64 30.73 -19.72
CA ILE A 259 10.51 30.94 -18.57
C ILE A 259 9.69 30.85 -17.30
N VAL A 260 10.16 30.04 -16.35
CA VAL A 260 9.66 29.99 -14.98
C VAL A 260 10.72 30.57 -14.07
N ALA A 261 10.40 31.52 -13.19
CA ALA A 261 11.34 32.05 -12.22
C ALA A 261 10.74 32.08 -10.82
N PHE A 262 11.48 31.60 -9.83
CA PHE A 262 11.06 31.57 -8.43
C PHE A 262 11.92 32.51 -7.59
N HIS A 263 11.26 33.29 -6.74
CA HIS A 263 11.84 34.20 -5.77
C HIS A 263 11.32 33.85 -4.38
N SER A 264 12.21 33.72 -3.40
CA SER A 264 11.85 33.69 -1.98
C SER A 264 12.51 34.84 -1.21
N ASN A 265 11.78 35.40 -0.26
CA ASN A 265 12.27 36.50 0.58
C ASN A 265 13.12 35.97 1.75
N ALA A 266 13.40 36.84 2.73
CA ALA A 266 14.26 36.51 3.87
C ALA A 266 13.59 35.70 5.00
N ALA A 267 12.27 35.44 4.95
CA ALA A 267 11.53 34.86 6.07
C ALA A 267 10.30 34.02 5.67
N GLY A 268 10.19 32.84 6.28
CA GLY A 268 9.09 31.92 6.04
C GLY A 268 9.42 30.98 4.89
N THR A 269 9.33 29.68 5.14
CA THR A 269 9.66 28.66 4.14
C THR A 269 8.62 27.57 4.16
N TYR A 270 8.25 27.09 2.98
CA TYR A 270 7.20 26.09 2.76
C TYR A 270 7.68 25.04 1.74
N TYR A 271 6.81 24.11 1.36
CA TYR A 271 7.18 23.01 0.45
C TYR A 271 7.44 23.44 -1.00
N GLY A 272 7.28 24.72 -1.34
CA GLY A 272 7.50 25.24 -2.68
C GLY A 272 6.38 24.81 -3.64
N PHE A 273 6.75 24.61 -4.90
CA PHE A 273 5.84 24.10 -5.92
C PHE A 273 6.48 22.97 -6.71
N LYS A 274 5.63 22.18 -7.39
CA LYS A 274 6.04 21.27 -8.47
C LYS A 274 5.11 21.43 -9.64
N ILE A 275 5.68 21.67 -10.81
CA ILE A 275 4.97 21.82 -12.09
C ILE A 275 5.40 20.67 -13.00
N ARG A 276 4.43 20.03 -13.65
CA ARG A 276 4.66 19.21 -14.83
C ARG A 276 4.36 20.04 -16.07
N TYR A 277 5.25 20.03 -17.05
CA TYR A 277 4.99 20.63 -18.37
C TYR A 277 5.03 19.57 -19.45
N ARG A 278 4.27 19.80 -20.53
CA ARG A 278 4.31 18.97 -21.75
C ARG A 278 4.03 19.81 -23.00
N ALA A 279 4.63 19.41 -24.10
CA ALA A 279 4.42 19.95 -25.42
C ALA A 279 3.11 19.43 -26.00
N VAL A 280 2.33 20.34 -26.58
CA VAL A 280 1.13 20.02 -27.35
C VAL A 280 1.25 20.70 -28.70
N SER A 281 0.93 19.97 -29.78
CA SER A 281 0.93 20.54 -31.13
C SER A 281 0.03 21.76 -31.19
N ARG A 282 0.49 22.81 -31.87
CA ARG A 282 -0.37 23.89 -32.35
C ARG A 282 -1.20 23.29 -33.50
N ILE A 283 -2.52 23.43 -33.42
CA ILE A 283 -3.45 23.07 -34.50
C ILE A 283 -3.53 24.28 -35.43
#